data_AF-A0A0F9KLA1-F1
#
_entry.id   AF-A0A0F9KLA1-F1
#
_cell.length_a   1.000
_cell.length_b   1.000
_cell.length_c   1.000
_cell.angle_alpha   90.00
_cell.angle_beta   90.00
_cell.angle_gamma   90.00
#
_symmetry.space_group_name_H-M   'P 1'
#
loop_
_entity.id
_entity.type
_entity.pdbx_description
1 polymer ?
#
loop_
_entity_poly.entity_id
_entity_poly.type
_entity_poly.pdbx_seq_one_letter_code
_entity_poly.pdbx_strand_id
1 'polypeptide(L)'
;MESTTYALPATPKQIAYARSLALRNQTILPWDVQQDRRSLSAWIEAQAKLNPVAQDSRPTSKQVAFAERLARIKRRGVPDECFRDKGLMSKWIDGNK
;
A
#
# COMPACT_ATOMS: atom_id res chain seq x y z
N MET A 1 28.25 -24.44 24.35
CA MET A 1 28.97 -23.60 23.38
C MET A 1 28.01 -22.51 22.96
N GLU A 2 28.11 -21.34 23.57
CA GLU A 2 27.26 -20.20 23.23
C GLU A 2 27.76 -19.64 21.91
N SER A 3 27.07 -19.96 20.83
CA SER A 3 27.31 -19.41 19.51
C SER A 3 26.95 -17.93 19.55
N THR A 4 27.85 -17.07 20.03
CA THR A 4 27.79 -15.63 19.85
C THR A 4 28.05 -15.33 18.37
N THR A 5 27.05 -15.64 17.54
CA THR A 5 26.90 -15.01 16.23
C THR A 5 26.87 -13.52 16.49
N TYR A 6 27.94 -12.83 16.12
CA TYR A 6 28.04 -11.38 16.07
C TYR A 6 26.98 -10.85 15.07
N ALA A 7 25.73 -10.82 15.51
CA ALA A 7 24.61 -10.29 14.77
C ALA A 7 24.83 -8.78 14.68
N LEU A 8 24.99 -8.29 13.45
CA LEU A 8 25.11 -6.86 13.23
C LEU A 8 23.78 -6.20 13.61
N PRO A 9 23.79 -5.11 14.38
CA PRO A 9 22.56 -4.45 14.78
C PRO A 9 21.81 -3.92 13.55
N ALA A 10 20.48 -3.96 13.63
CA ALA A 10 19.62 -3.36 12.62
C ALA A 10 19.92 -1.87 12.47
N THR A 11 20.02 -1.40 11.22
CA THR A 11 20.26 0.02 10.99
C THR A 11 19.00 0.85 11.26
N PRO A 12 19.13 2.10 11.73
CA PRO A 12 17.97 2.99 11.93
C PRO A 12 17.11 3.14 10.67
N LYS A 13 17.74 3.15 9.48
CA LYS A 13 17.05 3.21 8.19
C LYS A 13 16.19 1.97 7.92
N GLN A 14 16.69 0.78 8.23
CA GLN A 14 15.91 -0.45 8.10
C GLN A 14 14.75 -0.49 9.09
N ILE A 15 14.96 -0.05 10.34
CA ILE A 15 13.89 0.02 11.36
C ILE A 15 12.79 0.98 10.92
N ALA A 16 13.14 2.18 10.46
CA ALA A 16 12.17 3.16 9.96
C ALA A 16 11.37 2.61 8.77
N TYR A 17 12.04 1.95 7.82
CA TYR A 17 11.37 1.33 6.68
C TYR A 17 10.46 0.18 7.10
N ALA A 18 10.94 -0.73 7.94
CA ALA A 18 10.17 -1.85 8.48
C ALA A 18 8.91 -1.37 9.21
N ARG A 19 8.99 -0.29 10.01
CA ARG A 19 7.82 0.31 10.69
C ARG A 19 6.78 0.83 9.70
N SER A 20 7.20 1.54 8.65
CA SER A 20 6.28 2.02 7.61
C SER A 20 5.58 0.87 6.87
N LEU A 21 6.30 -0.23 6.66
CA LEU A 21 5.79 -1.42 6.01
C LEU A 21 4.82 -2.18 6.92
N ALA A 22 5.12 -2.28 8.22
CA ALA A 22 4.23 -2.85 9.22
C ALA A 22 2.89 -2.09 9.29
N LEU A 23 2.94 -0.75 9.28
CA LEU A 23 1.75 0.09 9.26
C LEU A 23 0.94 -0.10 7.96
N ARG A 24 1.62 -0.12 6.81
CA ARG A 24 0.99 -0.34 5.49
C ARG A 24 0.28 -1.68 5.41
N ASN A 25 0.90 -2.74 5.93
CA ASN A 25 0.38 -4.10 5.85
C ASN A 25 -0.48 -4.48 7.05
N GLN A 26 -0.67 -3.57 8.01
CA GLN A 26 -1.38 -3.82 9.28
C GLN A 26 -0.81 -5.03 10.06
N THR A 27 0.50 -5.22 9.98
CA THR A 27 1.22 -6.29 10.69
C THR A 27 2.05 -5.72 11.83
N ILE A 28 2.18 -6.47 12.92
CA ILE A 28 3.06 -6.10 14.02
C ILE A 28 4.51 -6.38 13.61
N LEU A 29 5.41 -5.42 13.81
CA LEU A 29 6.85 -5.61 13.66
C LEU A 29 7.39 -6.34 14.90
N PRO A 30 7.82 -7.62 14.81
CA PRO A 30 8.27 -8.38 15.98
C PRO A 30 9.54 -7.76 16.60
N TRP A 31 9.68 -7.85 17.92
CA TRP A 31 10.84 -7.30 18.64
C TRP A 31 12.14 -8.02 18.29
N ASP A 32 12.12 -9.36 18.23
CA ASP A 32 13.31 -10.18 18.00
C ASP A 32 13.94 -9.90 16.63
N VAL A 33 13.08 -9.64 15.63
CA VAL A 33 13.47 -9.28 14.26
C VAL A 33 14.17 -7.91 14.21
N GLN A 34 13.93 -7.02 15.16
CA GLN A 34 14.58 -5.70 15.23
C GLN A 34 16.01 -5.76 15.78
N GLN A 35 16.43 -6.87 16.40
CA GLN A 35 17.76 -7.00 17.00
C GLN A 35 18.85 -7.31 15.96
N ASP A 36 18.52 -8.12 14.95
CA ASP A 36 19.46 -8.60 13.95
C ASP A 36 19.17 -8.02 12.56
N ARG A 37 20.21 -7.48 11.93
CA ARG A 37 20.14 -6.88 10.59
C ARG A 37 19.66 -7.86 9.52
N ARG A 38 20.09 -9.13 9.56
CA ARG A 38 19.71 -10.12 8.55
C ARG A 38 18.25 -10.52 8.69
N SER A 39 17.83 -10.77 9.92
CA SER A 39 16.44 -11.08 10.29
C SER A 39 15.50 -9.95 9.88
N LEU A 40 15.87 -8.69 10.15
CA LEU A 40 15.08 -7.54 9.74
C LEU A 40 14.97 -7.41 8.22
N SER A 41 16.07 -7.62 7.49
CA SER A 41 16.06 -7.62 6.02
C SER A 41 15.14 -8.71 5.45
N ALA A 42 15.22 -9.95 5.97
CA ALA A 42 14.38 -11.05 5.51
C ALA A 42 12.89 -10.77 5.77
N TRP A 43 12.56 -10.19 6.93
CA TRP A 43 11.19 -9.77 7.23
C TRP A 43 10.71 -8.65 6.30
N ILE A 44 11.55 -7.64 6.04
CA ILE A 44 11.24 -6.57 5.09
C ILE A 44 10.93 -7.14 3.70
N GLU A 45 11.75 -8.07 3.19
CA GLU A 45 11.52 -8.69 1.88
C GLU A 45 10.21 -9.49 1.83
N ALA A 46 9.90 -10.25 2.89
CA ALA A 46 8.64 -10.99 2.98
C ALA A 46 7.44 -10.03 2.98
N GLN A 47 7.50 -8.97 3.78
CA GLN A 47 6.44 -7.98 3.91
C GLN A 47 6.29 -7.10 2.66
N ALA A 48 7.38 -6.80 1.95
CA ALA A 48 7.34 -6.02 0.72
C ALA A 48 6.68 -6.78 -0.44
N LYS A 49 6.72 -8.11 -0.41
CA LYS A 49 6.03 -8.99 -1.35
C LYS A 49 4.55 -9.17 -1.05
N LEU A 50 4.12 -8.89 0.19
CA LEU A 50 2.70 -8.87 0.50
C LEU A 50 2.08 -7.70 -0.25
N ASN A 51 1.09 -8.00 -1.09
CA ASN A 51 0.23 -6.95 -1.62
C ASN A 51 -0.40 -6.25 -0.41
N PRO A 52 -0.27 -4.92 -0.29
CA PRO A 52 -0.86 -4.21 0.83
C PRO A 52 -2.33 -4.59 0.91
N VAL A 53 -2.78 -5.03 2.09
CA VAL A 53 -4.15 -5.42 2.41
C VAL A 53 -5.08 -4.53 1.62
N ALA A 54 -5.80 -5.15 0.67
CA ALA A 54 -6.51 -4.51 -0.44
C ALA A 54 -6.93 -3.08 -0.08
N GLN A 55 -6.07 -2.11 -0.40
CA GLN A 55 -6.40 -0.70 -0.27
C GLN A 55 -7.70 -0.52 -1.03
N ASP A 56 -8.74 0.02 -0.37
CA ASP A 56 -10.10 0.09 -0.92
C ASP A 56 -10.02 0.42 -2.41
N SER A 57 -10.42 -0.55 -3.24
CA SER A 57 -10.29 -0.43 -4.69
C SER A 57 -11.23 0.65 -5.19
N ARG A 58 -12.22 1.07 -4.39
CA ARG A 58 -13.18 2.09 -4.77
C ARG A 58 -12.52 3.44 -5.07
N PRO A 59 -13.05 4.18 -6.05
CA PRO A 59 -12.63 5.55 -6.31
C PRO A 59 -12.84 6.44 -5.10
N THR A 60 -11.97 7.45 -4.97
CA THR A 60 -12.11 8.47 -3.93
C THR A 60 -13.35 9.33 -4.16
N SER A 61 -13.93 9.91 -3.10
CA SER A 61 -15.10 10.81 -3.21
C SER A 61 -14.85 11.98 -4.18
N LYS A 62 -13.60 12.46 -4.26
CA LYS A 62 -13.20 13.50 -5.22
C LYS A 62 -13.26 13.02 -6.66
N GLN A 63 -12.81 11.80 -6.95
CA GLN A 63 -12.92 11.20 -8.28
C GLN A 63 -14.39 11.02 -8.67
N VAL A 64 -15.22 10.50 -7.75
CA VAL A 64 -16.66 10.33 -7.98
C VAL A 64 -17.32 11.66 -8.32
N ALA A 65 -17.13 12.69 -7.50
CA ALA A 65 -17.71 14.00 -7.74
C ALA A 65 -17.25 14.64 -9.07
N PHE A 66 -15.98 14.43 -9.45
CA PHE A 66 -15.47 14.91 -10.74
C PHE A 66 -16.10 14.16 -11.91
N ALA A 67 -16.19 12.83 -11.82
CA ALA A 67 -16.80 12.00 -12.83
C ALA A 67 -18.30 12.31 -13.01
N GLU A 68 -19.04 12.50 -11.92
CA GLU A 68 -20.45 12.89 -11.93
C GLU A 68 -20.67 14.25 -12.61
N ARG A 69 -19.81 15.24 -12.31
CA ARG A 69 -19.85 16.55 -12.98
C ARG A 69 -19.64 16.39 -14.49
N LEU A 70 -18.67 15.59 -14.89
CA LEU A 70 -18.32 15.36 -16.28
C LEU A 70 -19.44 14.61 -17.03
N ALA A 71 -20.00 13.57 -16.40
CA ALA A 71 -21.17 12.82 -16.83
C ALA A 71 -22.36 13.74 -17.11
N ARG A 72 -22.66 14.66 -16.17
CA ARG A 72 -23.75 15.64 -16.32
C ARG A 72 -23.52 16.59 -17.51
N ILE A 73 -22.32 17.14 -17.66
CA ILE A 73 -21.97 18.05 -18.77
C ILE A 73 -22.11 17.32 -20.12
N LYS A 74 -21.64 16.06 -20.17
CA LYS A 74 -21.62 15.25 -21.39
C LYS A 74 -22.91 14.45 -21.62
N ARG A 75 -23.92 14.61 -20.74
CA ARG A 75 -25.22 13.90 -20.77
C ARG A 75 -25.09 12.38 -20.92
N ARG A 76 -24.14 11.79 -20.18
CA ARG A 76 -23.88 10.33 -20.15
C ARG A 76 -23.71 9.86 -18.71
N GLY A 77 -24.09 8.62 -18.42
CA GLY A 77 -23.83 8.00 -17.12
C GLY A 77 -22.37 7.64 -16.93
N VAL A 78 -21.93 7.57 -15.66
CA VAL A 78 -20.68 6.89 -15.29
C VAL A 78 -21.01 5.40 -15.19
N PRO A 79 -20.26 4.50 -15.86
CA PRO A 79 -20.47 3.06 -15.74
C PRO A 79 -20.28 2.54 -14.32
N ASP A 80 -21.08 1.55 -13.91
CA ASP A 80 -21.07 1.00 -12.56
C ASP A 80 -19.71 0.40 -12.16
N GLU A 81 -18.98 -0.18 -13.12
CA GLU A 81 -17.64 -0.72 -12.88
C GLU A 81 -16.63 0.35 -12.42
N CYS A 82 -16.82 1.62 -12.82
CA CYS A 82 -15.96 2.71 -12.39
C CYS A 82 -16.09 2.95 -10.88
N PHE A 83 -17.25 2.69 -10.27
CA PHE A 83 -17.45 2.85 -8.83
C PHE A 83 -16.83 1.72 -7.99
N ARG A 84 -16.36 0.65 -8.63
CA ARG A 84 -15.73 -0.51 -7.96
C ARG A 84 -14.20 -0.44 -7.99
N ASP A 85 -13.65 0.30 -8.95
CA ASP A 85 -12.20 0.43 -9.15
C ASP A 85 -11.77 1.88 -9.47
N LYS A 86 -10.87 2.42 -8.65
CA LYS A 86 -10.33 3.78 -8.79
C LYS A 86 -9.52 3.97 -10.06
N GLY A 87 -8.92 2.90 -10.58
CA GLY A 87 -8.18 2.91 -11.84
C GLY A 87 -9.13 3.01 -13.03
N LEU A 88 -10.23 2.24 -13.03
CA LEU A 88 -11.29 2.36 -14.02
C LEU A 88 -11.93 3.75 -13.97
N MET A 89 -12.23 4.28 -12.79
CA MET A 89 -12.72 5.65 -12.63
C MET A 89 -11.76 6.68 -13.23
N SER A 90 -10.46 6.56 -12.96
CA SER A 90 -9.46 7.49 -13.53
C SER A 90 -9.42 7.39 -15.05
N LYS A 91 -9.36 6.18 -15.61
CA LYS A 91 -9.35 5.98 -17.07
C LYS A 91 -10.61 6.55 -17.73
N TRP A 92 -11.77 6.36 -17.10
CA TRP A 92 -13.01 6.94 -17.58
C TRP A 92 -12.98 8.46 -17.52
N ILE A 93 -12.52 9.05 -16.40
CA ILE A 93 -12.36 10.50 -16.28
C ILE A 93 -11.44 11.04 -17.39
N ASP A 94 -10.28 10.44 -17.59
CA ASP A 94 -9.29 10.90 -18.56
C ASP A 94 -9.80 10.80 -20.00
N GLY A 95 -10.53 9.73 -20.34
CA GLY A 95 -11.15 9.58 -21.66
C GLY A 95 -12.33 10.52 -21.91
N ASN A 96 -12.86 11.16 -20.86
CA ASN A 96 -14.08 11.96 -20.94
C ASN A 96 -13.88 13.45 -20.63
N LYS A 97 -12.67 13.84 -20.20
CA LYS A 97 -12.25 15.20 -19.87
C LYS A 97 -12.48 16.16 -21.05
#